data_AF-A0A142CLB5-F1
#
_entry.id   AF-A0A142CLB5-F1
#
_cell.length_a   1.000
_cell.length_b   1.000
_cell.length_c   1.000
_cell.angle_alpha   90.00
_cell.angle_beta   90.00
_cell.angle_gamma   90.00
#
_symmetry.space_group_name_H-M   'P 1'
#
loop_
_entity.id
_entity.type
_entity.pdbx_description
1 polymer ?
#
loop_
_entity_poly.entity_id
_entity_poly.type
_entity_poly.pdbx_seq_one_letter_code
_entity_poly.pdbx_strand_id
1 'polypeptide(L)'
;MLGLRQGGISEETQNDSCEKILAPTEWKLLWVKLEGKPLPSQTPTLKWACLKLAKLGRWYDSKRTGRPGWVVMWDGWFRLQDMVEGYLVMKSLDQEI
;
A
#
# COMPACT_ATOMS: atom_id res chain seq x y z
N MET A 1 -25.42 21.44 -9.05
CA MET A 1 -24.18 20.69 -9.38
C MET A 1 -23.56 20.13 -8.11
N LEU A 2 -24.18 19.11 -7.52
CA LEU A 2 -23.71 18.44 -6.30
C LEU A 2 -24.04 16.96 -6.48
N GLY A 3 -23.05 16.07 -6.51
CA GLY A 3 -23.36 14.63 -6.54
C GLY A 3 -22.28 13.64 -6.94
N LEU A 4 -21.08 14.04 -7.40
CA LEU A 4 -20.05 13.07 -7.79
C LEU A 4 -18.96 12.90 -6.71
N ARG A 5 -19.34 12.40 -5.54
CA ARG A 5 -18.39 12.02 -4.46
C ARG A 5 -18.70 10.66 -3.82
N GLN A 6 -19.07 9.66 -4.61
CA GLN A 6 -19.09 8.28 -4.13
C GLN A 6 -18.30 7.37 -5.07
N GLY A 7 -16.97 7.45 -4.94
CA GLY A 7 -16.04 6.44 -5.45
C GLY A 7 -15.19 5.87 -4.31
N GLY A 8 -15.74 5.81 -3.09
CA GLY A 8 -15.07 5.22 -1.95
C GLY A 8 -15.29 3.71 -1.90
N ILE A 9 -14.25 2.96 -1.55
CA ILE A 9 -14.37 1.53 -1.24
C ILE A 9 -15.35 1.37 -0.07
N SER A 10 -16.34 0.48 -0.21
CA SER A 10 -17.33 0.21 0.85
C SER A 10 -16.64 -0.26 2.13
N GLU A 11 -17.26 -0.04 3.30
CA GLU A 11 -16.69 -0.47 4.58
C GLU A 11 -16.51 -1.98 4.68
N GLU A 12 -17.37 -2.77 4.01
CA GLU A 12 -17.24 -4.21 3.93
C GLU A 12 -16.00 -4.64 3.14
N THR A 13 -15.78 -4.06 1.96
CA THR A 13 -14.60 -4.35 1.13
C THR A 13 -13.29 -3.89 1.80
N GLN A 14 -13.34 -2.88 2.67
CA GLN A 14 -12.14 -2.41 3.39
C GLN A 14 -11.50 -3.49 4.29
N ASN A 15 -12.26 -4.47 4.77
CA ASN A 15 -11.78 -5.54 5.64
C ASN A 15 -11.26 -6.77 4.88
N ASP A 16 -11.44 -6.82 3.56
CA ASP A 16 -10.89 -7.88 2.73
C ASP A 16 -9.36 -7.88 2.74
N SER A 17 -8.76 -9.01 2.38
CA SER A 17 -7.31 -9.15 2.17
C SER A 17 -6.78 -8.14 1.15
N CYS A 18 -5.64 -7.51 1.44
CA CYS A 18 -4.97 -6.61 0.51
C CYS A 18 -4.45 -7.29 -0.75
N GLU A 19 -4.39 -8.63 -0.76
CA GLU A 19 -3.98 -9.41 -1.94
C GLU A 19 -4.93 -9.26 -3.14
N LYS A 20 -6.12 -8.69 -2.94
CA LYS A 20 -6.99 -8.30 -4.06
C LYS A 20 -6.39 -7.21 -4.96
N ILE A 21 -5.46 -6.40 -4.44
CA ILE A 21 -4.85 -5.28 -5.19
C ILE A 21 -3.32 -5.25 -5.14
N LEU A 22 -2.69 -5.94 -4.18
CA LEU A 22 -1.23 -6.01 -4.04
C LEU A 22 -0.76 -7.46 -4.13
N ALA A 23 0.27 -7.73 -4.92
CA ALA A 23 0.94 -9.02 -4.90
C ALA A 23 1.59 -9.29 -3.52
N PRO A 24 1.85 -10.57 -3.16
CA PRO A 24 2.47 -10.91 -1.88
C PRO A 24 3.79 -10.18 -1.60
N THR A 25 4.62 -10.01 -2.63
CA THR A 25 5.90 -9.28 -2.52
C THR A 25 5.68 -7.80 -2.19
N GLU A 26 4.69 -7.17 -2.81
CA GLU A 26 4.41 -5.75 -2.68
C GLU A 26 3.96 -5.39 -1.27
N TRP A 27 2.95 -6.10 -0.72
CA TRP A 27 2.46 -5.79 0.61
C TRP A 27 3.50 -6.12 1.69
N LYS A 28 4.33 -7.15 1.49
CA LYS A 28 5.44 -7.50 2.40
C LYS A 28 6.54 -6.43 2.38
N LEU A 29 6.94 -5.93 1.20
CA LEU A 29 7.90 -4.84 1.10
C LEU A 29 7.36 -3.56 1.74
N LEU A 30 6.08 -3.25 1.52
CA LEU A 30 5.41 -2.12 2.15
C LEU A 30 5.41 -2.25 3.68
N TRP A 31 5.13 -3.46 4.20
CA TRP A 31 5.17 -3.76 5.63
C TRP A 31 6.56 -3.55 6.23
N VAL A 32 7.59 -4.18 5.65
CA VAL A 32 8.97 -4.07 6.12
C VAL A 32 9.43 -2.61 6.14
N LYS A 33 9.09 -1.84 5.10
CA LYS A 33 9.47 -0.42 5.00
C LYS A 33 8.82 0.49 6.03
N LEU A 34 7.55 0.25 6.37
CA LEU A 34 6.74 1.22 7.13
C LEU A 34 6.43 0.81 8.56
N GLU A 35 6.42 -0.50 8.86
CA GLU A 35 6.07 -1.00 10.19
C GLU A 35 7.29 -1.29 11.04
N GLY A 36 8.43 -1.69 10.45
CA GLY A 36 9.63 -2.07 11.19
C GLY A 36 9.39 -3.25 12.16
N LYS A 37 8.38 -4.08 11.87
CA LYS A 37 7.96 -5.23 12.67
C LYS A 37 8.09 -6.52 11.86
N PRO A 38 8.18 -7.69 12.51
CA PRO A 38 8.05 -8.97 11.82
C PRO A 38 6.79 -9.01 10.95
N LEU A 39 6.85 -9.77 9.86
CA LEU A 39 5.70 -9.96 8.99
C LEU A 39 4.54 -10.61 9.77
N PRO A 40 3.30 -10.16 9.55
CA PRO A 40 2.14 -10.75 10.21
C PRO A 40 1.90 -12.16 9.65
N SER A 41 1.29 -13.02 10.47
CA SER A 41 0.87 -14.36 10.05
C SER A 41 -0.31 -14.34 9.07
N GLN A 42 -1.13 -13.29 9.14
CA GLN A 42 -2.27 -13.07 8.26
C GLN A 42 -2.02 -11.87 7.35
N THR A 43 -2.51 -11.95 6.12
CA THR A 43 -2.43 -10.86 5.16
C THR A 43 -3.17 -9.62 5.69
N PRO A 44 -2.58 -8.41 5.59
CA PRO A 44 -3.25 -7.19 6.00
C PRO A 44 -4.51 -6.89 5.19
N THR A 45 -5.34 -5.96 5.69
CA THR A 45 -6.58 -5.57 5.02
C THR A 45 -6.36 -4.58 3.86
N LEU A 46 -7.33 -4.46 2.96
CA LEU A 46 -7.36 -3.43 1.92
C LEU A 46 -7.26 -2.02 2.51
N LYS A 47 -7.93 -1.76 3.63
CA LYS A 47 -7.82 -0.49 4.35
C LYS A 47 -6.39 -0.21 4.79
N TRP A 48 -5.70 -1.21 5.34
CA TRP A 48 -4.30 -1.08 5.72
C TRP A 48 -3.45 -0.74 4.50
N ALA A 49 -3.59 -1.47 3.40
CA ALA A 49 -2.82 -1.24 2.18
C ALA A 49 -3.04 0.17 1.63
N CYS A 50 -4.29 0.64 1.58
CA CYS A 50 -4.60 2.00 1.14
C CYS A 50 -3.92 3.06 2.00
N LEU A 51 -4.04 2.96 3.32
CA LEU A 51 -3.44 3.94 4.24
C LEU A 51 -1.91 3.93 4.19
N LYS A 52 -1.30 2.76 4.00
CA LYS A 52 0.16 2.61 3.94
C LYS A 52 0.74 3.06 2.61
N LEU A 53 0.06 2.78 1.49
CA LEU A 53 0.38 3.37 0.19
C LEU A 53 0.31 4.90 0.27
N ALA A 54 -0.78 5.46 0.80
CA ALA A 54 -0.88 6.90 1.00
C ALA A 54 0.26 7.47 1.85
N LYS A 55 0.62 6.78 2.94
CA LYS A 55 1.75 7.17 3.80
C LYS A 55 3.07 7.16 3.03
N LEU A 56 3.31 6.15 2.19
CA LEU A 56 4.46 6.09 1.28
C LEU A 56 4.42 7.26 0.27
N GLY A 57 3.21 7.67 -0.14
CA GLY A 57 2.88 8.89 -0.88
C GLY A 57 3.06 10.20 -0.13
N ARG A 58 3.59 10.20 1.11
CA ARG A 58 3.73 11.37 2.00
C ARG A 58 2.39 11.99 2.44
N TRP A 59 1.35 11.18 2.59
CA TRP A 59 0.10 11.59 3.23
C TRP A 59 0.15 11.39 4.76
N TYR A 60 -0.26 12.41 5.51
CA TYR A 60 -0.20 12.45 6.98
C TYR A 60 -1.56 12.56 7.67
N ASP A 61 -2.65 12.57 6.89
CA ASP A 61 -4.02 12.84 7.39
C ASP A 61 -4.17 14.11 8.25
N SER A 62 -3.54 15.21 7.83
CA SER A 62 -3.57 16.48 8.58
C SER A 62 -4.98 17.02 8.85
N LYS A 63 -5.96 16.66 8.01
CA LYS A 63 -7.38 17.04 8.15
C LYS A 63 -8.24 15.95 8.83
N ARG A 64 -7.64 14.86 9.30
CA ARG A 64 -8.32 13.73 10.00
C ARG A 64 -9.52 13.18 9.24
N THR A 65 -9.36 13.08 7.92
CA THR A 65 -10.42 12.59 7.03
C THR A 65 -10.40 11.07 6.92
N GLY A 66 -9.27 10.43 7.22
CA GLY A 66 -9.08 8.99 7.00
C GLY A 66 -9.15 8.57 5.53
N ARG A 67 -9.20 9.52 4.59
CA ARG A 67 -9.45 9.28 3.15
C ARG A 67 -8.35 9.92 2.31
N PRO A 68 -7.32 9.14 1.94
CA PRO A 68 -6.31 9.58 1.00
C PRO A 68 -6.90 9.95 -0.36
N GLY A 69 -6.36 11.01 -0.99
CA GLY A 69 -6.71 11.36 -2.36
C GLY A 69 -6.00 10.46 -3.38
N TRP A 70 -6.53 10.41 -4.61
CA TRP A 70 -5.96 9.59 -5.68
C TRP A 70 -4.50 9.91 -6.01
N VAL A 71 -4.11 11.19 -6.00
CA VAL A 71 -2.74 11.62 -6.32
C VAL A 71 -1.73 11.04 -5.32
N VAL A 72 -2.00 11.14 -4.01
CA VAL A 72 -1.08 10.59 -2.99
C VAL A 72 -1.07 9.07 -2.99
N MET A 73 -2.16 8.43 -3.40
CA MET A 73 -2.21 6.98 -3.61
C MET A 73 -1.29 6.56 -4.78
N TRP A 74 -1.35 7.27 -5.91
CA TRP A 74 -0.47 7.03 -7.06
C TRP A 74 0.99 7.27 -6.74
N ASP A 75 1.32 8.37 -6.07
CA ASP A 75 2.68 8.66 -5.63
C ASP A 75 3.24 7.55 -4.72
N GLY A 76 2.38 7.02 -3.85
CA GLY A 76 2.72 5.88 -2.99
C GLY A 76 2.94 4.60 -3.79
N TRP A 77 2.07 4.33 -4.77
CA TRP A 77 2.18 3.17 -5.64
C TRP A 77 3.46 3.20 -6.48
N PHE A 78 3.79 4.31 -7.15
CA PHE A 78 5.03 4.43 -7.92
C PHE A 78 6.28 4.15 -7.06
N ARG A 79 6.34 4.72 -5.85
CA ARG A 79 7.44 4.44 -4.91
C ARG A 79 7.50 2.98 -4.48
N LEU A 80 6.36 2.32 -4.35
CA LEU A 80 6.31 0.89 -4.06
C LEU A 80 6.86 0.07 -5.24
N GLN A 81 6.52 0.44 -6.47
CA GLN A 81 7.04 -0.23 -7.67
C GLN A 81 8.55 -0.09 -7.79
N ASP A 82 9.12 1.11 -7.54
CA ASP A 82 10.58 1.30 -7.51
C ASP A 82 11.26 0.37 -6.48
N MET A 83 10.63 0.19 -5.31
CA MET A 83 11.14 -0.72 -4.28
C MET A 83 11.02 -2.20 -4.69
N VAL A 84 9.96 -2.58 -5.39
CA VAL A 84 9.75 -3.94 -5.91
C VAL A 84 10.80 -4.25 -6.96
N GLU A 85 11.05 -3.34 -7.89
CA GLU A 85 12.11 -3.47 -8.90
C GLU A 85 13.47 -3.66 -8.23
N GLY A 86 13.83 -2.78 -7.28
CA GLY A 86 15.08 -2.89 -6.54
C GLY A 86 15.22 -4.21 -5.77
N TYR A 87 14.13 -4.70 -5.16
CA TYR A 87 14.13 -6.00 -4.49
C TYR A 87 14.37 -7.16 -5.46
N LEU A 88 13.73 -7.14 -6.64
CA LEU A 88 13.90 -8.20 -7.64
C LEU A 88 15.31 -8.24 -8.21
N VAL A 89 15.91 -7.07 -8.50
CA VAL A 89 17.30 -6.96 -8.95
C VAL A 89 18.27 -7.48 -7.88
N MET A 90 18.07 -7.10 -6.62
CA MET A 90 18.92 -7.61 -5.53
C MET A 90 18.80 -9.13 -5.39
N LYS A 91 17.57 -9.65 -5.44
CA LYS A 91 17.30 -11.09 -5.32
C LYS A 91 17.96 -11.89 -6.44
N SER A 92 18.04 -11.35 -7.67
CA SER A 92 18.73 -12.06 -8.75
C SER A 92 20.25 -12.11 -8.53
N LEU A 93 20.85 -11.09 -7.92
CA LEU A 93 22.29 -11.10 -7.57
C LEU A 93 22.62 -12.17 -6.52
N ASP A 94 21.77 -12.31 -5.50
CA ASP A 94 21.96 -13.32 -4.44
C ASP A 94 21.81 -14.77 -4.94
N GLN A 95 21.25 -14.99 -6.13
CA GLN A 95 21.11 -16.32 -6.74
C GLN A 95 22.32 -16.73 -7.59
N GLU A 96 23.22 -15.80 -7.89
CA GLU A 96 24.44 -16.03 -8.68
C GLU A 96 25.69 -16.27 -7.81
N ILE A 97 25.58 -16.10 -6.49
CA ILE A 97 26.62 -16.34 -5.48
C ILE A 97 26.33 -17.65 -4.74
#